data_AF-A0A927UQ95-F1
#
_entry.id   AF-A0A927UQ95-F1
#
_cell.length_a   1.000
_cell.length_b   1.000
_cell.length_c   1.000
_cell.angle_alpha   90.00
_cell.angle_beta   90.00
_cell.angle_gamma   90.00
#
_symmetry.space_group_name_H-M   'P 1'
#
loop_
_entity.id
_entity.type
_entity.pdbx_description
1 polymer ?
#
loop_
_entity_poly.entity_id
_entity_poly.type
_entity_poly.pdbx_seq_one_letter_code
_entity_poly.pdbx_strand_id
1 'polypeptide(L)'
;MNKKITLKYPAIFEVDSDGISISFPDIPECLSCAFSKRQAYKMAKEALMLALHDVKIHELPAQNYSVKRFTSKELYIRTIVVKMKIRDNRLFDKDVIVFSEKQEDSSYDTTE
;
A
#
# COMPACT_ATOMS: atom_id res chain seq x y z
N MET A 1 12.28 -13.92 -17.73
CA MET A 1 10.80 -14.01 -17.79
C MET A 1 10.19 -12.93 -16.92
N ASN A 2 9.26 -12.12 -17.43
CA ASN A 2 8.56 -11.09 -16.65
C ASN A 2 7.53 -11.74 -15.72
N LYS A 3 7.97 -12.21 -14.56
CA LYS A 3 7.11 -12.88 -13.58
C LYS A 3 6.20 -11.86 -12.90
N LYS A 4 4.92 -12.17 -12.78
CA LYS A 4 3.90 -11.33 -12.13
C LYS A 4 3.12 -12.15 -11.11
N ILE A 5 2.59 -11.49 -10.10
CA ILE A 5 1.72 -12.08 -9.08
C ILE A 5 0.45 -11.25 -8.93
N THR A 6 -0.67 -11.91 -8.64
CA THR A 6 -1.94 -11.25 -8.29
C THR A 6 -2.16 -11.41 -6.80
N LEU A 7 -2.27 -10.28 -6.10
CA LEU A 7 -2.48 -10.25 -4.65
C LEU A 7 -3.88 -9.71 -4.36
N LYS A 8 -4.47 -10.18 -3.26
CA LYS A 8 -5.82 -9.84 -2.84
C LYS A 8 -5.80 -9.55 -1.35
N TYR A 9 -6.15 -8.33 -0.97
CA TYR A 9 -6.25 -7.94 0.44
C TYR A 9 -7.60 -7.28 0.69
N PRO A 10 -8.32 -7.66 1.77
CA PRO A 10 -9.52 -6.96 2.17
C PRO A 10 -9.14 -5.55 2.67
N ALA A 11 -9.83 -4.53 2.18
CA ALA A 11 -9.76 -3.18 2.71
C ALA A 11 -11.08 -2.83 3.39
N ILE A 12 -10.97 -2.13 4.51
CA ILE A 12 -12.07 -1.53 5.25
C ILE A 12 -12.22 -0.11 4.74
N PHE A 13 -13.45 0.26 4.38
CA PHE A 13 -13.84 1.61 4.00
C PHE A 13 -14.79 2.14 5.06
N GLU A 14 -14.33 3.13 5.80
CA GLU A 14 -15.12 3.84 6.82
C GLU A 14 -15.58 5.16 6.23
N VAL A 15 -16.89 5.33 6.06
CA VAL A 15 -17.50 6.54 5.51
C VAL A 15 -17.91 7.45 6.66
N ASP A 16 -17.47 8.70 6.59
CA ASP A 16 -17.81 9.77 7.52
C ASP A 16 -18.25 11.02 6.74
N SER A 17 -18.62 12.07 7.46
CA SER A 17 -19.09 13.35 6.92
C SER A 17 -18.05 14.10 6.08
N ASP A 18 -16.75 13.87 6.31
CA ASP A 18 -15.64 14.54 5.66
C ASP A 18 -14.92 13.67 4.61
N GLY A 19 -15.33 12.42 4.44
CA GLY A 19 -14.76 11.54 3.41
C GLY A 19 -14.82 10.06 3.76
N ILE A 20 -13.91 9.31 3.15
CA ILE A 20 -13.80 7.86 3.29
C ILE A 20 -12.38 7.54 3.72
N SER A 21 -12.23 6.94 4.90
CA SER A 21 -10.97 6.38 5.37
C SER A 21 -10.82 4.94 4.90
N ILE A 22 -9.60 4.56 4.51
CA ILE A 22 -9.27 3.26 3.93
C ILE A 22 -8.14 2.66 4.74
N SER A 23 -8.34 1.43 5.22
CA SER A 23 -7.32 0.69 5.95
C SER A 23 -7.30 -0.78 5.56
N PHE A 24 -6.15 -1.41 5.73
CA PHE A 24 -5.94 -2.84 5.48
C PHE A 24 -5.60 -3.52 6.81
N PRO A 25 -6.43 -4.44 7.33
CA PRO A 25 -6.19 -5.04 8.64
C PRO A 25 -4.93 -5.89 8.69
N ASP A 26 -4.56 -6.51 7.55
CA ASP A 26 -3.34 -7.32 7.41
C ASP A 26 -2.08 -6.47 7.12
N ILE A 27 -2.26 -5.19 6.78
CA ILE A 27 -1.19 -4.24 6.44
C ILE A 27 -1.48 -2.90 7.16
N PRO A 28 -1.29 -2.84 8.49
CA PRO A 28 -1.72 -1.69 9.30
C PRO A 28 -1.12 -0.35 8.87
N GLU A 29 0.08 -0.36 8.27
CA GLU A 29 0.76 0.80 7.71
C GLU A 29 0.14 1.31 6.39
N CYS A 30 -0.67 0.49 5.71
CA CYS A 30 -1.32 0.85 4.46
C CYS A 30 -2.62 1.61 4.72
N LEU A 31 -2.50 2.93 4.83
CA LEU A 31 -3.61 3.85 5.08
C LEU A 31 -3.82 4.78 3.89
N SER A 32 -5.07 5.13 3.61
CA SER A 32 -5.41 6.13 2.60
C SER A 32 -6.77 6.75 2.87
N CYS A 33 -7.13 7.79 2.11
CA CYS A 33 -8.42 8.45 2.20
C CYS A 33 -8.89 8.98 0.84
N ALA A 34 -10.18 9.29 0.73
CA ALA A 34 -10.79 9.85 -0.48
C ALA A 34 -12.13 10.55 -0.19
N PHE A 35 -12.60 11.38 -1.11
CA PHE A 35 -13.89 12.09 -0.99
C PHE A 35 -15.05 11.41 -1.73
N SER A 36 -14.77 10.34 -2.48
CA SER A 36 -15.81 9.57 -3.18
C SER A 36 -15.48 8.09 -3.24
N LYS A 37 -16.50 7.22 -3.33
CA LYS A 37 -16.30 5.75 -3.41
C LYS A 37 -15.43 5.34 -4.60
N ARG A 38 -15.58 6.02 -5.75
CA ARG A 38 -14.76 5.77 -6.95
C ARG A 38 -13.29 6.11 -6.69
N GLN A 39 -13.02 7.28 -6.10
CA GLN A 39 -11.67 7.67 -5.74
C GLN A 39 -11.11 6.74 -4.66
N ALA A 40 -11.91 6.37 -3.66
CA ALA A 40 -11.49 5.49 -2.58
C ALA A 40 -10.95 4.15 -3.10
N TYR A 41 -11.63 3.54 -4.08
CA TYR A 41 -11.13 2.30 -4.68
C TYR A 41 -9.83 2.48 -5.46
N LYS A 42 -9.64 3.63 -6.12
CA LYS A 42 -8.37 3.97 -6.79
C LYS A 42 -7.25 4.14 -5.77
N MET A 43 -7.49 4.96 -4.73
CA MET A 43 -6.53 5.23 -3.67
C MET A 43 -6.14 3.96 -2.90
N ALA A 44 -7.11 3.08 -2.63
CA ALA A 44 -6.84 1.78 -2.00
C ALA A 44 -5.88 0.91 -2.81
N LYS A 45 -5.99 0.91 -4.15
CA LYS A 45 -5.05 0.18 -5.02
C LYS A 45 -3.66 0.79 -5.00
N GLU A 46 -3.58 2.11 -5.14
CA GLU A 46 -2.30 2.83 -5.18
C GLU A 46 -1.56 2.68 -3.85
N ALA A 47 -2.24 2.88 -2.72
CA ALA A 47 -1.69 2.68 -1.39
C ALA A 47 -1.20 1.25 -1.18
N LEU A 48 -1.98 0.23 -1.57
CA LEU A 48 -1.59 -1.17 -1.43
C LEU A 48 -0.37 -1.51 -2.29
N MET A 49 -0.30 -1.03 -3.53
CA MET A 49 0.84 -1.26 -4.41
C MET A 49 2.11 -0.57 -3.89
N LEU A 50 1.96 0.60 -3.27
CA LEU A 50 3.07 1.33 -2.64
C LEU A 50 3.56 0.61 -1.38
N ALA A 51 2.66 0.20 -0.49
CA ALA A 51 2.99 -0.49 0.75
C ALA A 51 3.69 -1.84 0.49
N LEU A 52 3.32 -2.53 -0.58
CA LEU A 52 3.94 -3.79 -0.99
C LEU A 52 5.17 -3.60 -1.89
N HIS A 53 5.53 -2.38 -2.27
CA HIS A 53 6.67 -2.14 -3.14
C HIS A 53 7.97 -2.52 -2.41
N ASP A 54 8.86 -3.19 -3.15
CA ASP A 54 10.12 -3.76 -2.66
C ASP A 54 9.98 -4.82 -1.56
N VAL A 55 8.77 -5.21 -1.14
CA VAL A 55 8.55 -6.26 -0.13
C VAL A 55 8.95 -7.64 -0.68
N LYS A 56 9.65 -8.45 0.12
CA LYS A 56 9.98 -9.84 -0.24
C LYS A 56 8.74 -10.72 -0.20
N ILE A 57 8.62 -11.63 -1.15
CA ILE A 57 7.44 -12.50 -1.28
C ILE A 57 7.18 -13.35 -0.03
N HIS A 58 8.24 -13.83 0.64
CA HIS A 58 8.11 -14.64 1.85
C HIS A 58 7.79 -13.83 3.12
N GLU A 59 7.81 -12.49 3.04
CA GLU A 59 7.45 -11.57 4.13
C GLU A 59 6.02 -11.03 3.97
N LEU A 60 5.30 -11.46 2.92
CA LEU A 60 3.95 -10.98 2.67
C LEU A 60 3.01 -11.33 3.84
N PRO A 61 2.21 -10.36 4.31
CA PRO A 61 1.32 -10.60 5.42
C PRO A 61 0.29 -11.66 5.02
N ALA A 62 0.06 -12.59 5.95
CA ALA A 62 -0.98 -13.59 5.82
C ALA A 62 -2.34 -12.88 5.71
N GLN A 63 -3.17 -13.32 4.78
CA GLN A 63 -4.53 -12.81 4.63
C GLN A 63 -5.38 -13.41 5.76
N ASN A 64 -5.42 -12.75 6.91
CA ASN A 64 -6.14 -13.26 8.06
C ASN A 64 -7.46 -12.51 8.20
N TYR A 65 -8.53 -13.15 7.72
CA TYR A 65 -9.89 -12.61 7.65
C TYR A 65 -10.56 -12.53 9.04
N SER A 66 -9.98 -11.79 9.97
CA SER A 66 -10.61 -11.48 11.25
C SER A 66 -11.22 -10.08 11.20
N VAL A 67 -12.40 -9.97 10.60
CA VAL A 67 -13.16 -8.73 10.61
C VAL A 67 -13.70 -8.50 12.02
N LYS A 68 -13.15 -7.52 12.74
CA LYS A 68 -13.78 -7.03 13.96
C LYS A 68 -15.04 -6.25 13.56
N ARG A 69 -16.17 -6.60 14.18
CA ARG A 69 -17.45 -5.92 13.97
C ARG A 69 -17.40 -4.55 14.65
N PHE A 70 -17.40 -3.47 13.87
CA PHE A 70 -17.41 -2.10 14.38
C PHE A 70 -18.85 -1.62 14.60
N THR A 71 -19.06 -0.77 15.62
CA THR A 71 -20.38 -0.60 16.27
C THR A 71 -21.12 0.70 15.88
N SER A 72 -20.59 1.65 15.08
CA SER A 72 -21.31 2.95 14.90
C SER A 72 -21.04 3.83 13.67
N LYS A 73 -20.43 3.34 12.57
CA LYS A 73 -20.23 4.14 11.33
C LYS A 73 -20.59 3.34 10.08
N GLU A 74 -20.93 4.02 8.98
CA GLU A 74 -21.13 3.36 7.68
C GLU A 74 -19.81 2.74 7.22
N LEU A 75 -19.71 1.42 7.34
CA LEU A 75 -18.51 0.67 7.01
C LEU A 75 -18.84 -0.39 5.97
N TYR A 76 -17.97 -0.54 4.97
CA TYR A 76 -18.03 -1.66 4.05
C TYR A 76 -16.65 -2.21 3.73
N ILE A 77 -16.61 -3.49 3.39
CA ILE A 77 -15.37 -4.20 3.06
C ILE A 77 -15.35 -4.48 1.57
N ARG A 78 -14.20 -4.23 0.94
CA ARG A 78 -13.95 -4.65 -0.44
C ARG A 78 -12.58 -5.28 -0.57
N THR A 79 -12.51 -6.37 -1.32
CA THR A 79 -11.24 -6.96 -1.71
C THR A 79 -10.56 -6.10 -2.76
N ILE A 80 -9.36 -5.64 -2.45
CA ILE A 80 -8.50 -4.92 -3.37
C ILE A 80 -7.59 -5.93 -4.05
N VAL A 81 -7.63 -5.93 -5.38
CA VAL A 81 -6.85 -6.83 -6.22
C VAL A 81 -5.83 -6.01 -6.98
N VAL A 82 -4.56 -6.37 -6.80
CA VAL A 82 -3.42 -5.73 -7.47
C VAL A 82 -2.57 -6.77 -8.21
N LYS A 83 -1.91 -6.33 -9.28
CA LYS A 83 -0.99 -7.18 -10.05
C LYS A 83 0.38 -6.53 -10.04
N MET A 84 1.36 -7.19 -9.44
CA MET A 84 2.71 -6.66 -9.28
C MET A 84 3.72 -7.52 -10.04
N LYS A 85 4.86 -6.92 -10.42
CA LYS A 85 5.99 -7.63 -11.01
C LYS A 85 6.84 -8.24 -9.89
N ILE A 86 7.51 -9.34 -10.18
CA ILE A 86 8.48 -9.95 -9.28
C ILE A 86 9.88 -9.76 -9.87
N ARG A 87 10.82 -9.26 -9.07
CA ARG A 87 12.26 -9.21 -9.38
C ARG A 87 13.01 -9.56 -8.09
N ASP A 88 13.98 -10.47 -8.18
CA ASP A 88 14.81 -10.88 -7.04
C ASP A 88 14.01 -11.22 -5.76
N ASN A 89 12.91 -11.97 -5.96
CA ASN A 89 11.96 -12.37 -4.92
C ASN A 89 11.26 -11.21 -4.18
N ARG A 90 11.26 -10.01 -4.78
CA ARG A 90 10.60 -8.79 -4.29
C ARG A 90 9.55 -8.29 -5.26
N LEU A 91 8.58 -7.54 -4.75
CA LEU A 91 7.46 -7.00 -5.51
C LEU A 91 7.76 -5.60 -6.04
N PHE A 92 7.39 -5.33 -7.29
CA PHE A 92 7.55 -4.01 -7.91
C PHE A 92 6.29 -3.62 -8.66
N ASP A 93 5.77 -2.44 -8.34
CA ASP A 93 4.83 -1.73 -9.19
C ASP A 93 5.57 -0.81 -10.17
N LYS A 94 4.96 -0.54 -11.32
CA LYS A 94 5.56 0.26 -12.39
C LYS A 94 5.45 1.77 -12.17
N ASP A 95 4.53 2.21 -11.31
CA ASP A 95 4.20 3.63 -11.14
C ASP A 95 4.80 4.20 -9.83
N VAL A 96 5.48 3.36 -9.03
CA VAL A 96 6.21 3.79 -7.83
C VAL A 96 7.59 4.33 -8.23
N ILE A 97 7.84 5.59 -7.85
CA ILE A 97 9.12 6.28 -8.06
C ILE A 97 9.93 6.15 -6.77
N VAL A 98 11.14 5.62 -6.87
CA VAL A 98 12.09 5.53 -5.76
C VAL A 98 13.09 6.66 -5.90
N PHE A 99 13.20 7.51 -4.88
CA PHE A 99 14.25 8.52 -4.80
C PHE A 99 15.48 7.89 -4.15
N SER A 100 16.62 7.87 -4.86
CA SER A 100 17.91 7.55 -4.27
C SER A 100 18.61 8.85 -3.89
N GLU A 101 18.94 9.03 -2.62
CA GLU A 101 19.88 10.09 -2.21
C GLU A 101 21.23 9.80 -2.88
N LYS A 102 21.75 10.76 -3.64
CA LYS A 102 23.18 10.73 -3.96
C LYS A 102 23.89 11.02 -2.64
N GLN A 103 24.77 10.13 -2.21
CA GLN A 103 25.72 10.48 -1.16
C GLN A 103 26.52 11.68 -1.66
N GLU A 104 26.32 12.85 -1.05
CA GLU A 104 27.26 13.95 -1.21
C GLU A 104 28.54 13.51 -0.50
N ASP A 105 29.60 13.24 -1.28
CA ASP A 105 30.95 13.13 -0.77
C ASP A 105 31.32 14.47 -0.13
N SER A 106 30.99 14.66 1.15
CA SER A 106 31.36 15.86 1.89
C SER A 106 32.86 15.75 2.25
N SER A 107 33.73 15.98 1.27
CA SER A 107 35.07 16.46 1.60
C SER A 107 34.93 17.93 1.99
N TYR A 108 34.64 18.18 3.26
CA TYR A 108 34.88 19.51 3.82
C TYR A 108 36.40 19.73 3.80
N ASP A 109 36.84 20.50 2.81
CA ASP A 109 38.18 21.07 2.75
C ASP A 109 38.27 22.16 3.83
N THR A 110 38.90 21.85 4.96
CA THR A 110 39.25 22.85 5.97
C THR A 110 40.57 23.51 5.58
N THR A 111 40.48 24.55 4.76
CA THR A 111 41.43 25.66 4.64
C THR A 111 40.56 26.93 4.53
N GLU A 112 40.68 28.00 5.31
CA GLU A 112 41.73 28.58 6.16
C GLU A 112 41.12 29.22 7.42
#